data_AF-X1R203-F1
#
_entry.id   AF-X1R203-F1
#
_cell.length_a   1.000
_cell.length_b   1.000
_cell.length_c   1.000
_cell.angle_alpha   90.00
_cell.angle_beta   90.00
_cell.angle_gamma   90.00
#
_symmetry.space_group_name_H-M   'P 1'
#
loop_
_entity.id
_entity.type
_entity.pdbx_description
1 polymer ?
#
loop_
_entity_poly.entity_id
_entity_poly.type
_entity_poly.pdbx_seq_one_letter_code
_entity_poly.pdbx_strand_id
1 'polypeptide(L)' 'SHDLAVVKYMSDRIMVMKDGVLVEQGSSRDLFLHPETDYTRELMDSILD' A
#
# COMPACT_ATOMS: atom_id res chain seq x y z
N SER A 1 -3.01 -3.39 8.94
CA SER A 1 -3.37 -2.21 9.76
C SER A 1 -4.13 -1.24 8.88
N HIS A 2 -5.03 -0.44 9.43
CA HIS A 2 -5.65 0.67 8.70
C HIS A 2 -4.77 1.92 8.69
N ASP A 3 -3.80 2.00 9.60
CA ASP A 3 -2.79 3.05 9.62
C ASP A 3 -1.59 2.63 8.77
N LEU A 4 -1.53 3.18 7.56
CA LEU A 4 -0.50 2.87 6.59
C LEU A 4 0.82 3.63 6.85
N ALA A 5 0.79 4.73 7.61
CA ALA A 5 2.01 5.42 8.03
C ALA A 5 2.83 4.53 8.97
N VAL A 6 2.18 3.80 9.87
CA VAL A 6 2.83 2.80 10.72
C VAL A 6 3.31 1.60 9.90
N VAL A 7 2.51 1.11 8.95
CA VAL A 7 2.86 -0.05 8.11
C VAL A 7 4.12 0.21 7.30
N LYS A 8 4.32 1.44 6.80
CA LYS A 8 5.52 1.85 6.06
C LYS A 8 6.82 1.54 6.81
N TYR A 9 6.85 1.79 8.12
CA TYR A 9 8.05 1.63 8.95
C TYR A 9 8.17 0.24 9.58
N MET A 10 7.07 -0.50 9.70
CA MET A 10 7.05 -1.79 10.39
C MET A 10 7.10 -3.01 9.47
N SER A 11 6.82 -2.86 8.17
CA SER A 11 6.64 -3.98 7.25
C SER A 11 7.66 -3.98 6.12
N ASP A 12 8.28 -5.14 5.89
CA ASP A 12 9.14 -5.36 4.71
C ASP A 12 8.31 -5.55 3.43
N ARG A 13 7.14 -6.18 3.56
CA ARG A 13 6.20 -6.47 2.47
C ARG A 13 4.78 -6.05 2.83
N ILE A 14 4.04 -5.59 1.84
CA ILE A 14 2.65 -5.14 1.98
C ILE A 14 1.80 -5.87 0.93
N MET A 15 0.58 -6.23 1.33
CA MET A 15 -0.47 -6.76 0.46
C MET A 15 -1.65 -5.81 0.52
N VAL A 16 -2.08 -5.31 -0.64
CA VAL A 16 -3.22 -4.41 -0.80
C VAL A 16 -4.39 -5.25 -1.29
N MET A 17 -5.51 -5.15 -0.57
CA MET A 17 -6.73 -5.87 -0.90
C MET A 17 -7.90 -4.91 -1.08
N LYS A 18 -8.83 -5.28 -1.95
CA LYS A 18 -10.11 -4.58 -2.17
C LYS A 18 -11.21 -5.62 -2.31
N ASP A 19 -12.30 -5.45 -1.58
CA ASP A 19 -13.48 -6.35 -1.64
C ASP A 19 -13.12 -7.84 -1.47
N GLY A 20 -12.14 -8.15 -0.62
CA GLY A 20 -11.66 -9.51 -0.38
C GLY A 20 -10.72 -10.08 -1.45
N VAL A 21 -10.36 -9.30 -2.46
CA VAL A 21 -9.46 -9.68 -3.55
C VAL A 21 -8.09 -9.04 -3.36
N LEU A 22 -7.03 -9.80 -3.60
CA LEU A 22 -5.67 -9.26 -3.66
C LEU A 22 -5.53 -8.39 -4.92
N VAL A 23 -5.27 -7.11 -4.73
CA VAL A 23 -5.11 -6.14 -5.81
C VAL A 23 -3.64 -5.97 -6.15
N GLU A 24 -2.77 -5.88 -5.14
CA GLU A 24 -1.35 -5.65 -5.34
C GLU A 24 -0.53 -6.21 -4.16
N GLN A 25 0.70 -6.63 -4.42
CA GLN A 25 1.63 -7.01 -3.37
C GLN A 25 3.06 -6.65 -3.76
N GLY A 26 3.86 -6.22 -2.79
CA GLY A 26 5.22 -5.77 -3.06
C GLY A 26 6.03 -5.56 -1.81
N SER A 27 7.26 -5.08 -1.99
CA SER A 27 7.99 -4.50 -0.86
C SER A 27 7.27 -3.22 -0.41
N SER A 28 7.42 -2.86 0.87
CA SER A 28 6.91 -1.56 1.35
C SER A 28 7.41 -0.42 0.47
N ARG A 29 8.71 -0.42 0.15
CA ARG A 29 9.32 0.60 -0.70
C ARG A 29 8.65 0.71 -2.07
N ASP A 30 8.41 -0.40 -2.75
CA ASP A 30 7.87 -0.37 -4.11
C ASP A 30 6.41 0.09 -4.12
N LEU A 31 5.59 -0.36 -3.16
CA LEU A 31 4.19 0.07 -3.10
C LEU A 31 4.03 1.57 -2.80
N PHE A 32 4.95 2.15 -2.02
CA PHE A 32 4.93 3.59 -1.72
C PHE A 32 5.56 4.46 -2.81
N LEU A 33 6.56 3.97 -3.56
CA LEU A 33 7.28 4.78 -4.56
C LEU A 33 6.80 4.52 -6.00
N HIS A 34 6.34 3.30 -6.28
CA HIS A 34 6.00 2.80 -7.60
C HIS A 34 4.73 1.93 -7.55
N PRO A 35 3.58 2.44 -7.05
CA PRO A 35 2.34 1.69 -7.07
C PRO A 35 1.89 1.40 -8.51
N GLU A 36 1.67 0.12 -8.82
CA GLU A 36 1.32 -0.33 -10.17
C GLU A 36 -0.17 -0.17 -10.46
N THR A 37 -1.03 -0.36 -9.45
CA THR A 37 -2.48 -0.26 -9.62
C THR A 37 -3.01 1.12 -9.23
N ASP A 38 -4.06 1.57 -9.93
CA ASP A 38 -4.70 2.85 -9.64
C ASP A 38 -5.25 2.90 -8.21
N TYR A 39 -5.81 1.80 -7.73
CA TYR A 39 -6.33 1.70 -6.37
C TYR A 39 -5.24 1.84 -5.31
N THR A 40 -4.07 1.19 -5.50
CA THR A 40 -2.95 1.37 -4.57
C THR A 40 -2.45 2.81 -4.62
N ARG A 41 -2.42 3.47 -5.78
CA ARG A 41 -2.01 4.87 -5.89
C ARG A 41 -2.94 5.79 -5.11
N GLU A 42 -4.25 5.67 -5.31
CA GLU A 42 -5.26 6.42 -4.54
C GLU A 42 -5.11 6.17 -3.03
N LEU A 43 -4.87 4.92 -2.64
CA LEU A 43 -4.65 4.56 -1.24
C LEU A 43 -3.38 5.22 -0.70
N MET A 44 -2.27 5.21 -1.44
CA MET A 44 -1.01 5.83 -1.01
C MET A 44 -1.14 7.36 -0.88
N ASP A 45 -1.80 8.00 -1.84
CA ASP A 45 -2.03 9.44 -1.84
C ASP A 45 -2.86 9.88 -0.62
N SER A 46 -3.81 9.05 -0.18
CA SER A 46 -4.64 9.34 1.01
C SER A 46 -3.90 9.38 2.35
N ILE A 47 -2.62 9.01 2.39
CA ILE A 47 -1.79 8.91 3.61
C ILE A 47 -0.68 9.97 3.62
N LEU A 48 -0.29 10.49 2.46
CA LEU A 48 0.83 11.43 2.31
C LEU A 48 0.44 12.91 2.51
N ASP A 49 -0.84 13.18 2.81
CA ASP A 49 -1.37 14.51 3.22
C ASP A 49 -1.07 14.86 4.69
#